data_AF-W1JB03-F1
#
_entry.id   AF-W1JB03-F1
#
_cell.length_a   1.000
_cell.length_b   1.000
_cell.length_c   1.000
_cell.angle_alpha   90.00
_cell.angle_beta   90.00
_cell.angle_gamma   90.00
#
_symmetry.space_group_name_H-M   'P 1'
#
loop_
_entity.id
_entity.type
_entity.pdbx_description
1 polymer ?
#
loop_
_entity_poly.entity_id
_entity_poly.type
_entity_poly.pdbx_seq_one_letter_code
_entity_poly.pdbx_strand_id
1 'polypeptide(L)' 'MSCGIEGTTSACVAVISELNGGSVNVMTRSCEIYCGVSAVGSMDGKYKGK' A
#
# COMPACT_ATOMS: atom_id res chain seq x y z
N MET A 1 0.68 8.38 10.25
CA MET A 1 0.49 8.69 8.81
C MET A 1 -0.66 7.81 8.33
N SER A 2 -1.87 8.36 8.21
CA SER A 2 -3.07 7.58 7.87
C SER A 2 -3.43 7.88 6.42
N CYS A 3 -3.30 6.89 5.54
CA CYS A 3 -3.83 6.97 4.18
C CYS A 3 -5.36 6.78 4.27
N GLY A 4 -6.05 7.86 4.63
CA GLY A 4 -7.52 7.89 4.70
C GLY A 4 -8.07 8.06 3.30
N ILE A 5 -9.15 7.33 2.97
CA ILE A 5 -9.82 7.51 1.69
C ILE A 5 -10.58 8.87 1.70
N GLU A 6 -9.86 10.00 1.55
CA GLU A 6 -10.44 11.32 1.30
C GLU A 6 -10.81 11.55 -0.19
N GLY A 7 -12.11 11.42 -0.45
CA GLY A 7 -12.72 11.42 -1.77
C GLY A 7 -12.22 12.49 -2.73
N THR A 8 -11.62 12.02 -3.82
CA THR A 8 -11.99 12.34 -5.20
C THR A 8 -11.63 11.11 -6.03
N THR A 9 -12.42 10.82 -7.06
CA THR A 9 -12.53 9.52 -7.76
C THR A 9 -11.26 9.10 -8.51
N SER A 10 -10.20 8.74 -7.78
CA SER A 10 -9.01 8.06 -8.29
C SER A 10 -8.82 6.79 -7.47
N ALA A 11 -9.08 5.63 -8.06
CA ALA A 11 -8.99 4.36 -7.38
C ALA A 11 -7.51 4.08 -7.02
N CYS A 12 -7.15 4.24 -5.75
CA CYS A 12 -5.90 3.76 -5.19
C CYS A 12 -6.08 2.27 -4.87
N VAL A 13 -5.21 1.43 -5.43
CA VAL A 13 -5.30 -0.03 -5.28
C VAL A 13 -4.14 -0.51 -4.42
N ALA A 14 -4.46 -1.14 -3.29
CA ALA A 14 -3.48 -1.89 -2.51
C ALA A 14 -3.57 -3.37 -2.90
N VAL A 15 -2.48 -3.89 -3.45
CA VAL A 15 -2.30 -5.30 -3.78
C VAL A 15 -1.57 -5.95 -2.62
N ILE A 16 -2.21 -6.96 -2.02
CA ILE A 16 -1.63 -7.74 -0.92
C ILE A 16 -1.40 -9.14 -1.48
N SER A 17 -0.14 -9.58 -1.46
CA SER A 17 0.25 -10.88 -2.00
C SER A 17 0.98 -11.67 -0.93
N GLU A 18 0.43 -12.81 -0.57
CA GLU A 18 1.14 -13.76 0.29
C GLU A 18 2.33 -14.35 -0.48
N LEU A 19 3.51 -14.26 0.13
CA LEU A 19 4.77 -14.81 -0.35
C LEU A 19 5.05 -16.12 0.37
N ASN A 20 5.75 -17.00 -0.33
CA ASN A 20 6.22 -18.26 0.23
C ASN A 20 7.08 -18.02 1.49
N GLY A 21 6.70 -18.63 2.61
CA GLY A 21 7.37 -18.43 3.91
C GLY A 21 6.67 -17.45 4.87
N GLY A 22 5.35 -17.26 4.73
CA GLY A 22 4.53 -16.47 5.67
C GLY A 22 4.80 -14.97 5.62
N SER A 23 5.42 -14.50 4.55
CA SER A 23 5.63 -13.08 4.31
C SER A 23 4.50 -12.56 3.44
N VAL A 24 4.13 -11.30 3.58
CA VAL A 24 3.09 -10.63 2.84
C VAL A 24 3.73 -9.43 2.15
N ASN A 25 3.60 -9.38 0.83
CA ASN A 25 4.02 -8.24 0.03
C ASN A 25 2.84 -7.30 -0.15
N VAL A 26 3.00 -6.05 0.26
CA VAL A 26 2.04 -4.99 0.01
C VAL A 26 2.59 -4.10 -1.10
N MET A 27 1.75 -3.83 -2.10
CA MET A 27 2.06 -2.94 -3.22
C MET A 27 0.90 -1.98 -3.45
N THR A 28 1.17 -0.69 -3.37
CA THR A 28 0.18 0.36 -3.61
C THR A 28 0.34 0.94 -5.01
N ARG A 29 -0.73 0.97 -5.81
CA ARG A 29 -0.76 1.53 -7.16
C ARG A 29 -1.67 2.75 -7.24
N SER A 30 -1.19 3.80 -7.90
CA SER A 30 -1.92 5.07 -8.08
C SER A 30 -2.29 5.76 -6.76
N CYS A 31 -1.60 5.41 -5.67
CA CYS A 31 -1.81 6.00 -4.36
C CYS A 31 -0.89 7.21 -4.13
N GLU A 32 0.06 7.48 -5.04
CA GLU A 32 1.09 8.53 -4.89
C GLU A 32 0.48 9.92 -4.88
N ILE A 33 -0.56 10.12 -5.70
CA ILE A 33 -1.31 11.38 -5.81
C ILE A 33 -2.26 11.53 -4.61
N TYR A 34 -2.59 10.44 -3.93
CA TYR A 34 -3.61 10.39 -2.90
C TYR A 34 -3.05 10.50 -1.48
N CYS A 35 -2.04 9.67 -1.18
CA CYS A 35 -1.40 9.63 0.12
C CYS A 35 0.00 10.26 0.10
N GLY A 36 0.44 10.74 -1.06
CA GLY A 36 1.80 11.20 -1.28
C GLY A 36 2.75 10.03 -1.52
N VAL A 37 3.73 10.23 -2.39
CA VAL A 37 4.82 9.26 -2.66
C VAL A 37 5.50 8.77 -1.37
N SER A 38 5.59 9.62 -0.35
CA SER A 38 6.19 9.30 0.95
C SER A 38 5.38 8.29 1.77
N ALA A 39 4.05 8.37 1.76
CA ALA A 39 3.21 7.41 2.48
C ALA A 39 3.08 6.09 1.72
N VAL A 40 2.98 6.16 0.38
CA VAL A 40 2.99 4.98 -0.51
C VAL A 40 4.27 4.18 -0.34
N GLY A 41 5.43 4.82 -0.37
CA GLY A 41 6.70 4.14 -0.14
C GLY A 41 6.86 3.54 1.26
N SER A 42 6.07 4.00 2.24
CA SER A 42 6.03 3.41 3.59
C SER A 42 5.07 2.22 3.70
N MET A 43 4.12 2.09 2.77
CA MET A 43 3.17 0.98 2.68
C MET A 43 3.63 -0.12 1.72
N ASP A 44 4.38 0.24 0.67
CA ASP A 44 5.01 -0.72 -0.23
C ASP A 44 6.15 -1.45 0.48
N GLY A 45 6.08 -2.78 0.51
CA GLY A 45 7.12 -3.57 1.15
C GLY A 45 6.72 -4.99 1.48
N LYS A 46 7.72 -5.76 1.91
CA LYS A 46 7.54 -7.13 2.40
C LYS A 46 7.45 -7.12 3.92
N TYR A 47 6.30 -7.53 4.42
CA TYR A 47 6.02 -7.71 5.84
C TYR A 47 6.13 -9.19 6.16
N LYS A 48 6.79 -9.55 7.25
CA LYS A 48 6.78 -10.95 7.70
C LYS A 48 5.70 -11.10 8.76
N GLY A 49 4.72 -11.96 8.50
CA GLY A 49 3.79 -12.39 9.54
C GLY A 49 4.62 -13.08 10.62
N LYS A 50 4.53 -12.55 11.85
CA LYS A 50 5.31 -13.04 12.98
C LYS A 50 4.77 -14.37 13.48
#